data_AF-A0A661ED84-F1
#
_entry.id   AF-A0A661ED84-F1
#
_cell.length_a   1.000
_cell.length_b   1.000
_cell.length_c   1.000
_cell.angle_alpha   90.00
_cell.angle_beta   90.00
_cell.angle_gamma   90.00
#
_symmetry.space_group_name_H-M   'P 1'
#
loop_
_entity.id
_entity.type
_entity.pdbx_description
1 polymer ?
#
loop_
_entity_poly.entity_id
_entity_poly.type
_entity_poly.pdbx_seq_one_letter_code
_entity_poly.pdbx_strand_id
1 'polypeptide(L)'
;NPEHKPSPAEAIAWKYGVSFTPGDQNTMGGLNPSNDDNWWFDINVFFPNFFVDVGPGWYFTYNFRPVSENETVWIMNIYQKDAKTPSEKIAQEHTKVILRDIVYEDLSTLEDTQEMLESGVLTHLNATFDPEVAVRHQHATVMEWVNAGEKS
;
A
#
# COMPACT_ATOMS: atom_id res chain seq x y z
N ASN A 1 10.47 -1.29 8.36
CA ASN A 1 11.66 -0.83 9.13
C ASN A 1 12.02 -1.89 10.17
N PRO A 2 13.14 -2.61 10.02
CA PRO A 2 13.58 -3.66 10.97
C PRO A 2 13.83 -3.14 12.39
N GLU A 3 14.07 -1.84 12.55
CA GLU A 3 14.31 -1.20 13.85
C GLU A 3 13.04 -0.58 14.47
N HIS A 4 11.86 -0.79 13.87
CA HIS A 4 10.61 -0.26 14.40
C HIS A 4 10.37 -0.78 15.81
N LYS A 5 10.25 0.13 16.77
CA LYS A 5 9.88 -0.20 18.15
C LYS A 5 8.38 0.02 18.30
N PRO A 6 7.57 -1.03 18.51
CA PRO A 6 6.14 -0.87 18.62
C PRO A 6 5.80 0.02 19.82
N SER A 7 4.91 0.96 19.60
CA SER A 7 4.26 1.73 20.66
C SER A 7 3.50 0.81 21.62
N PRO A 8 3.18 1.26 22.84
CA PRO A 8 2.37 0.48 23.77
C PRO A 8 1.01 0.05 23.18
N ALA A 9 0.42 0.89 22.32
CA ALA A 9 -0.85 0.57 21.64
C ALA A 9 -0.67 -0.54 20.60
N GLU A 10 0.37 -0.46 19.77
CA GLU A 10 0.70 -1.50 18.78
C GLU A 10 0.97 -2.85 19.46
N ALA A 11 1.76 -2.85 20.53
CA ALA A 11 2.08 -4.07 21.27
C ALA A 11 0.83 -4.72 21.87
N ILE A 12 -0.11 -3.94 22.41
CA ILE A 12 -1.37 -4.44 22.94
C ILE A 12 -2.28 -4.94 21.82
N ALA A 13 -2.42 -4.19 20.73
CA ALA A 13 -3.24 -4.58 19.59
C ALA A 13 -2.78 -5.93 19.04
N TRP A 14 -1.46 -6.09 18.83
CA TRP A 14 -0.88 -7.34 18.37
C TRP A 14 -1.11 -8.51 19.35
N LYS A 15 -0.93 -8.27 20.65
CA LYS A 15 -1.10 -9.31 21.67
C LYS A 15 -2.50 -9.94 21.65
N TYR A 16 -3.53 -9.17 21.29
CA TYR A 16 -4.91 -9.61 21.39
C TYR A 16 -5.62 -9.76 20.04
N GLY A 17 -4.94 -9.52 18.92
CA GLY A 17 -5.50 -9.67 17.59
C GLY A 17 -4.46 -9.43 16.51
N VAL A 18 -4.78 -9.85 15.29
CA VAL A 18 -3.89 -9.60 14.16
C VAL A 18 -4.01 -8.13 13.76
N SER A 19 -2.88 -7.43 13.70
CA SER A 19 -2.79 -6.00 13.38
C SER A 19 -2.01 -5.77 12.08
N PHE A 20 -2.03 -4.56 11.55
CA PHE A 20 -1.18 -4.16 10.41
C PHE A 20 0.31 -4.19 10.76
N THR A 21 0.66 -3.80 11.99
CA THR A 21 2.03 -3.89 12.51
C THR A 21 2.44 -5.37 12.64
N PRO A 22 3.63 -5.77 12.18
CA PRO A 22 4.09 -7.15 12.28
C PRO A 22 4.35 -7.56 13.76
N GLY A 23 4.19 -8.85 14.02
CA GLY A 23 4.72 -9.51 15.21
C GLY A 23 4.94 -11.01 14.93
N ASP A 24 4.92 -11.87 15.96
CA ASP A 24 5.30 -13.30 15.85
C ASP A 24 4.69 -14.05 14.64
N GLN A 25 5.40 -15.08 14.16
CA GLN A 25 5.13 -15.78 12.90
C GLN A 25 3.64 -16.10 12.66
N ASN A 26 3.09 -15.53 11.59
CA ASN A 26 1.76 -15.85 11.11
C ASN A 26 1.76 -17.22 10.41
N THR A 27 0.91 -18.14 10.88
CA THR A 27 0.77 -19.51 10.37
C THR A 27 -0.31 -19.66 9.30
N MET A 28 -0.92 -18.56 8.84
CA MET A 28 -1.95 -18.59 7.79
C MET A 28 -1.36 -18.96 6.43
N GLY A 29 -1.80 -20.09 5.88
CA GLY A 29 -1.39 -20.53 4.54
C GLY A 29 -1.88 -19.59 3.42
N GLY A 30 -1.15 -19.59 2.30
CA GLY A 30 -1.44 -18.74 1.14
C GLY A 30 -0.81 -17.35 1.20
N LEU A 31 0.00 -17.08 2.22
CA LEU A 31 0.78 -15.86 2.42
C LEU A 31 2.27 -16.22 2.41
N ASN A 32 3.15 -15.23 2.19
CA ASN A 32 4.61 -15.39 2.25
C ASN A 32 5.13 -16.62 1.47
N PRO A 33 4.94 -16.67 0.14
CA PRO A 33 5.30 -17.85 -0.66
C PRO A 33 6.80 -18.15 -0.64
N SER A 34 7.66 -17.16 -0.36
CA SER A 34 9.11 -17.32 -0.21
C SER A 34 9.53 -17.81 1.18
N ASN A 35 8.61 -17.84 2.14
CA ASN A 35 8.91 -18.11 3.56
C ASN A 35 10.05 -17.21 4.09
N ASP A 36 10.02 -15.92 3.74
CA ASP A 36 10.98 -14.93 4.21
C ASP A 36 10.65 -14.55 5.66
N ASP A 37 11.64 -14.67 6.55
CA ASP A 37 11.52 -14.33 7.98
C ASP A 37 11.26 -12.83 8.20
N ASN A 38 11.59 -11.98 7.22
CA ASN A 38 11.35 -10.53 7.25
C ASN A 38 10.11 -10.11 6.47
N TRP A 39 9.29 -11.05 6.01
CA TRP A 39 8.06 -10.73 5.30
C TRP A 39 7.05 -10.00 6.20
N TRP A 40 6.47 -8.91 5.71
CA TRP A 40 5.43 -8.14 6.43
C TRP A 40 4.06 -8.35 5.78
N PHE A 41 3.95 -8.07 4.49
CA PHE A 41 2.76 -8.23 3.66
C PHE A 41 3.17 -8.21 2.18
N ASP A 42 2.26 -8.63 1.30
CA ASP A 42 2.44 -8.56 -0.15
C ASP A 42 1.71 -7.34 -0.72
N ILE A 43 2.34 -6.62 -1.66
CA ILE A 43 1.73 -5.54 -2.46
C ILE A 43 1.51 -6.06 -3.87
N ASN A 44 0.26 -6.07 -4.34
CA ASN A 44 -0.09 -6.57 -5.67
C ASN A 44 -0.71 -5.46 -6.51
N VAL A 45 -0.04 -5.06 -7.58
CA VAL A 45 -0.47 -3.97 -8.48
C VAL A 45 -1.07 -4.54 -9.75
N PHE A 46 -2.33 -4.19 -10.02
CA PHE A 46 -3.06 -4.57 -11.22
C PHE A 46 -3.28 -3.33 -12.09
N PHE A 47 -2.50 -3.24 -13.15
CA PHE A 47 -2.68 -2.19 -14.16
C PHE A 47 -4.11 -2.30 -14.76
N PRO A 48 -4.83 -1.17 -14.94
CA PRO A 48 -4.33 0.20 -14.84
C PRO A 48 -4.46 0.88 -13.47
N ASN A 49 -5.32 0.42 -12.57
CA ASN A 49 -5.79 1.28 -11.47
C ASN A 49 -6.29 0.54 -10.23
N PHE A 50 -5.90 -0.72 -10.04
CA PHE A 50 -6.37 -1.55 -8.92
C PHE A 50 -5.21 -2.20 -8.19
N PHE A 51 -5.23 -2.16 -6.86
CA PHE A 51 -4.15 -2.69 -6.03
C PHE A 51 -4.76 -3.52 -4.92
N VAL A 52 -4.08 -4.60 -4.53
CA VAL A 52 -4.47 -5.45 -3.40
C VAL A 52 -3.27 -5.75 -2.54
N ASP A 53 -3.32 -5.32 -1.29
CA ASP A 53 -2.31 -5.61 -0.31
C ASP A 53 -2.84 -6.66 0.65
N VAL A 54 -2.03 -7.68 0.90
CA VAL A 54 -2.45 -8.88 1.63
C VAL A 54 -1.50 -9.11 2.79
N GLY A 55 -2.08 -9.13 4.00
CA GLY A 55 -1.35 -9.41 5.21
C GLY A 55 -2.03 -10.46 6.08
N PRO A 56 -1.48 -10.69 7.27
CA PRO A 56 -2.05 -11.61 8.26
C PRO A 56 -3.50 -11.27 8.62
N GLY A 57 -4.47 -12.06 8.16
CA GLY A 57 -5.87 -11.93 8.61
C GLY A 57 -6.61 -10.67 8.13
N TRP A 58 -6.00 -9.90 7.24
CA TRP A 58 -6.58 -8.73 6.59
C TRP A 58 -6.07 -8.63 5.14
N TYR A 59 -6.84 -7.96 4.31
CA TYR A 59 -6.39 -7.42 3.04
C TYR A 59 -7.07 -6.08 2.81
N PHE A 60 -6.46 -5.21 2.02
CA PHE A 60 -7.13 -4.00 1.57
C PHE A 60 -6.95 -3.80 0.07
N THR A 61 -7.84 -3.01 -0.50
CA THR A 61 -7.84 -2.69 -1.92
C THR A 61 -7.71 -1.19 -2.14
N TYR A 62 -6.89 -0.76 -3.08
CA TYR A 62 -6.96 0.59 -3.64
C TYR A 62 -7.68 0.60 -4.98
N ASN A 63 -8.58 1.56 -5.14
CA ASN A 63 -9.26 1.83 -6.39
C ASN A 63 -8.98 3.28 -6.78
N PHE A 64 -8.20 3.46 -7.85
CA PHE A 64 -7.91 4.77 -8.41
C PHE A 64 -8.91 5.08 -9.51
N ARG A 65 -9.68 6.15 -9.36
CA ARG A 65 -10.67 6.60 -10.34
C ARG A 65 -10.22 7.96 -10.89
N PRO A 66 -9.59 7.99 -12.08
CA PRO A 66 -9.16 9.23 -12.70
C PRO A 66 -10.34 10.18 -12.93
N VAL A 67 -10.12 11.47 -12.64
CA VAL A 67 -11.10 12.55 -12.86
C VAL A 67 -10.58 13.52 -13.92
N SER A 68 -9.32 13.93 -13.79
CA SER A 68 -8.55 14.74 -14.74
C SER A 68 -7.08 14.28 -14.77
N GLU A 69 -6.21 14.99 -15.48
CA GLU A 69 -4.77 14.75 -15.50
C GLU A 69 -4.09 14.91 -14.13
N ASN A 70 -4.69 15.67 -13.21
CA ASN A 70 -4.14 15.99 -11.89
C ASN A 70 -5.10 15.70 -10.73
N GLU A 71 -6.24 15.05 -10.99
CA GLU A 71 -7.23 14.71 -9.97
C GLU A 71 -7.63 13.24 -10.08
N THR A 72 -7.68 12.55 -8.95
CA THR A 72 -8.15 11.17 -8.83
C THR A 72 -8.95 10.96 -7.56
N VAL A 73 -10.09 10.31 -7.67
CA VAL A 73 -10.79 9.77 -6.49
C VAL A 73 -10.12 8.46 -6.11
N TRP A 74 -9.48 8.46 -4.95
CA TRP A 74 -8.89 7.27 -4.35
C TRP A 74 -9.81 6.67 -3.28
N ILE A 75 -10.00 5.35 -3.34
CA ILE A 75 -10.83 4.61 -2.39
C ILE A 75 -10.06 3.42 -1.85
N MET A 76 -9.84 3.40 -0.53
CA MET A 76 -9.37 2.24 0.21
C MET A 76 -10.52 1.52 0.92
N ASN A 77 -10.61 0.21 0.70
CA ASN A 77 -11.46 -0.68 1.50
C ASN A 77 -10.58 -1.70 2.21
N ILE A 78 -10.75 -1.82 3.53
CA ILE A 78 -10.08 -2.84 4.32
C ILE A 78 -11.05 -3.93 4.74
N TYR A 79 -10.60 -5.18 4.59
CA TYR A 79 -11.33 -6.39 4.91
C TYR A 79 -10.53 -7.18 5.94
N GLN A 80 -11.18 -7.62 7.00
CA GLN A 80 -10.54 -8.28 8.13
C GLN A 80 -11.37 -9.50 8.50
N LYS A 81 -10.72 -10.57 8.99
CA LYS A 81 -11.45 -11.72 9.54
C LYS A 81 -12.37 -11.27 10.68
N ASP A 82 -13.52 -11.90 10.83
CA ASP A 82 -14.46 -11.55 11.90
C ASP A 82 -13.80 -11.64 13.30
N ALA A 83 -13.94 -10.57 14.08
CA ALA A 83 -13.48 -10.54 15.45
C ALA A 83 -14.38 -11.41 16.33
N LYS A 84 -13.78 -12.32 17.10
CA LYS A 84 -14.43 -13.23 18.04
C LYS A 84 -14.45 -12.68 19.47
N THR A 85 -13.62 -11.69 19.76
CA THR A 85 -13.53 -11.06 21.08
C THR A 85 -13.51 -9.54 20.98
N PRO A 86 -13.92 -8.82 22.05
CA PRO A 86 -13.79 -7.35 22.10
C PRO A 86 -12.35 -6.86 21.89
N SER A 87 -11.35 -7.62 22.37
CA SER A 87 -9.94 -7.25 22.23
C SER A 87 -9.46 -7.38 20.78
N GLU A 88 -9.90 -8.43 20.06
CA GLU A 88 -9.65 -8.54 18.62
C GLU A 88 -10.29 -7.36 17.87
N LYS A 89 -11.50 -6.95 18.27
CA LYS A 89 -12.18 -5.80 17.65
C LYS A 89 -11.39 -4.50 17.84
N ILE A 90 -10.82 -4.29 19.02
CA ILE A 90 -9.93 -3.13 19.29
C ILE A 90 -8.69 -3.19 18.39
N ALA A 91 -8.06 -4.36 18.22
CA ALA A 91 -6.91 -4.53 17.33
C ALA A 91 -7.25 -4.20 15.87
N GLN A 92 -8.47 -4.53 15.43
CA GLN A 92 -8.95 -4.17 14.10
C GLN A 92 -9.11 -2.66 13.92
N GLU A 93 -9.74 -1.97 14.88
CA GLU A 93 -9.90 -0.52 14.78
C GLU A 93 -8.55 0.20 14.85
N HIS A 94 -7.62 -0.31 15.66
CA HIS A 94 -6.24 0.17 15.70
C HIS A 94 -5.54 0.03 14.34
N THR A 95 -5.71 -1.11 13.65
CA THR A 95 -5.21 -1.33 12.28
C THR A 95 -5.71 -0.27 11.31
N LYS A 96 -7.01 0.06 11.35
CA LYS A 96 -7.59 1.09 10.47
C LYS A 96 -7.01 2.47 10.72
N VAL A 97 -6.77 2.83 11.98
CA VAL A 97 -6.19 4.12 12.35
C VAL A 97 -4.75 4.23 11.85
N ILE A 98 -3.93 3.20 12.06
CA ILE A 98 -2.54 3.18 11.57
C ILE A 98 -2.51 3.27 10.05
N LEU A 99 -3.32 2.46 9.35
CA LEU A 99 -3.36 2.49 7.89
C LEU A 99 -3.80 3.84 7.35
N ARG A 100 -4.82 4.46 7.96
CA ARG A 100 -5.24 5.80 7.60
C ARG A 100 -4.08 6.79 7.72
N ASP A 101 -3.32 6.74 8.81
CA ASP A 101 -2.24 7.71 9.06
C ASP A 101 -1.06 7.52 8.09
N ILE A 102 -0.65 6.27 7.83
CA ILE A 102 0.39 5.95 6.85
C ILE A 102 -0.03 6.41 5.45
N VAL A 103 -1.26 6.10 5.05
CA VAL A 103 -1.70 6.45 3.70
C VAL A 103 -1.92 7.96 3.55
N TYR A 104 -2.28 8.68 4.62
CA TYR A 104 -2.30 10.14 4.56
C TYR A 104 -0.92 10.74 4.29
N GLU A 105 0.15 10.16 4.83
CA GLU A 105 1.52 10.58 4.53
C GLU A 105 1.88 10.34 3.05
N ASP A 106 1.52 9.17 2.52
CA ASP A 106 1.74 8.83 1.12
C ASP A 106 0.97 9.78 0.18
N LEU A 107 -0.31 10.05 0.48
CA LEU A 107 -1.15 10.94 -0.32
C LEU A 107 -0.65 12.39 -0.28
N SER A 108 -0.20 12.87 0.88
CA SER A 108 0.42 14.21 0.99
C SER A 108 1.67 14.30 0.11
N THR A 109 2.50 13.26 0.10
CA THR A 109 3.71 13.22 -0.74
C THR A 109 3.36 13.17 -2.23
N LEU A 110 2.27 12.48 -2.59
CA LEU A 110 1.76 12.43 -3.96
C LEU A 110 1.27 13.81 -4.43
N GLU A 111 0.51 14.52 -3.60
CA GLU A 111 0.02 15.88 -3.88
C GLU A 111 1.19 16.87 -4.05
N ASP A 112 2.17 16.84 -3.14
CA ASP A 112 3.38 17.68 -3.22
C ASP A 112 4.19 17.37 -4.50
N THR A 113 4.26 16.09 -4.90
CA THR A 113 4.92 15.67 -6.14
C THR A 113 4.17 16.20 -7.37
N GLN A 114 2.84 16.16 -7.37
CA GLN A 114 2.02 16.70 -8.46
C GLN A 114 2.20 18.22 -8.59
N GLU A 115 2.18 18.98 -7.48
CA GLU A 115 2.44 20.42 -7.50
C GLU A 115 3.84 20.73 -8.06
N MET A 116 4.85 19.98 -7.64
CA MET A 116 6.21 20.10 -8.16
C MET A 116 6.26 19.83 -9.68
N LEU A 117 5.58 18.80 -10.16
CA LEU A 117 5.52 18.47 -11.59
C LEU A 117 4.84 19.58 -12.41
N GLU A 118 3.74 20.15 -11.90
CA GLU A 118 3.02 21.24 -12.55
C GLU A 118 3.84 22.53 -12.63
N SER A 119 4.81 22.74 -11.73
CA SER A 119 5.72 23.88 -11.79
C SER A 119 6.57 23.91 -13.07
N GLY A 120 6.81 22.75 -13.71
CA GLY A 120 7.64 22.61 -14.90
C GLY A 120 9.14 22.89 -14.69
N VAL A 121 9.59 23.12 -13.45
CA VAL A 121 11.00 23.39 -13.14
C VAL A 121 11.87 22.16 -13.39
N LEU A 122 11.38 20.98 -13.01
CA LEU A 122 12.02 19.71 -13.35
C LEU A 122 11.44 19.19 -14.68
N THR A 123 12.33 18.95 -15.63
CA THR A 123 11.96 18.39 -16.95
C THR A 123 12.16 16.88 -17.04
N HIS A 124 12.87 16.30 -16.06
CA HIS A 124 13.21 14.88 -16.02
C HIS A 124 13.25 14.40 -14.56
N LEU A 125 12.68 13.22 -14.30
CA LEU A 125 12.83 12.49 -13.05
C LEU A 125 13.70 11.25 -13.28
N ASN A 126 14.69 11.06 -12.42
CA ASN A 126 15.57 9.90 -12.49
C ASN A 126 15.05 8.80 -11.57
N ALA A 127 14.57 7.70 -12.15
CA ALA A 127 14.30 6.47 -11.41
C ALA A 127 15.59 5.61 -11.36
N THR A 128 16.08 5.34 -10.16
CA THR A 128 17.24 4.51 -9.85
C THR A 128 16.99 3.03 -10.17
N PHE A 129 18.07 2.26 -10.29
CA PHE A 129 18.00 0.92 -10.87
C PHE A 129 17.35 -0.11 -9.95
N ASP A 130 17.73 -0.15 -8.68
CA ASP A 130 17.34 -1.22 -7.75
C ASP A 130 16.00 -0.97 -7.03
N PRO A 131 15.79 0.14 -6.29
CA PRO A 131 14.56 0.29 -5.49
C PRO A 131 13.33 0.66 -6.33
N GLU A 132 13.50 1.16 -7.55
CA GLU A 132 12.41 1.72 -8.36
C GLU A 132 12.04 0.86 -9.58
N VAL A 133 12.41 -0.43 -9.58
CA VAL A 133 12.07 -1.35 -10.68
C VAL A 133 10.57 -1.42 -10.97
N ALA A 134 9.72 -1.39 -9.93
CA ALA A 134 8.26 -1.41 -10.08
C ALA A 134 7.74 -0.13 -10.76
N VAL A 135 8.26 1.03 -10.37
CA VAL A 135 7.92 2.34 -10.97
C VAL A 135 8.35 2.37 -12.45
N ARG A 136 9.55 1.87 -12.76
CA ARG A 136 10.05 1.77 -14.13
C ARG A 136 9.21 0.84 -15.00
N HIS A 137 8.81 -0.31 -14.46
CA HIS A 137 7.91 -1.25 -15.14
C HIS A 137 6.56 -0.59 -15.42
N GLN A 138 5.94 0.05 -14.42
CA GLN A 138 4.68 0.76 -14.60
C GLN A 138 4.77 1.84 -15.68
N HIS A 139 5.83 2.66 -15.67
CA HIS A 139 6.06 3.66 -16.70
C HIS A 139 6.19 3.02 -18.10
N ALA A 140 6.94 1.92 -18.23
CA ALA A 140 7.06 1.20 -19.50
C ALA A 140 5.69 0.68 -20.00
N THR A 141 4.89 0.07 -19.12
CA THR A 141 3.54 -0.41 -19.46
C THR A 141 2.61 0.73 -19.90
N VAL A 142 2.63 1.88 -19.20
CA VAL A 142 1.84 3.06 -19.61
C VAL A 142 2.25 3.52 -21.01
N MET A 143 3.55 3.63 -21.28
CA MET A 143 4.04 4.07 -22.59
C MET A 143 3.69 3.11 -23.72
N GLU A 144 3.66 1.79 -23.47
CA GLU A 144 3.18 0.81 -24.44
C GLU A 144 1.73 1.06 -24.84
N TRP A 145 0.85 1.34 -23.87
CA TRP A 145 -0.57 1.63 -24.12
C TRP A 145 -0.79 2.95 -24.84
N VAL A 146 -0.08 4.02 -24.43
CA VAL A 146 -0.15 5.33 -25.10
C VAL A 146 0.28 5.20 -26.57
N ASN A 147 1.44 4.58 -26.82
CA ASN A 147 1.96 4.38 -28.17
C ASN A 147 1.08 3.47 -29.04
N ALA A 148 0.30 2.57 -28.43
CA ALA A 148 -0.67 1.73 -29.15
C ALA A 148 -1.94 2.52 -29.50
N GLY A 149 -2.44 3.34 -28.57
CA GLY A 149 -3.62 4.18 -28.78
C GLY A 149 -3.42 5.30 -29.81
N GLU A 150 -2.22 5.86 -29.92
CA GLU A 150 -1.90 6.86 -30.96
C GLU A 150 -1.90 6.29 -32.39
N LYS A 151 -1.88 4.97 -32.54
CA LYS A 151 -1.86 4.29 -33.86
C LYS A 151 -3.24 3.89 -34.36
N SER A 152 -4.29 4.01 -33.55
CA SER A 152 -5.68 3.66 -33.87
C SER A 152 -6.51 4.87 -34.23
#